data_AF-A0A3B0T1C7-F1
#
_entry.id   AF-A0A3B0T1C7-F1
#
_cell.length_a   1.000
_cell.length_b   1.000
_cell.length_c   1.000
_cell.angle_alpha   90.00
_cell.angle_beta   90.00
_cell.angle_gamma   90.00
#
_symmetry.space_group_name_H-M   'P 1'
#
loop_
_entity.id
_entity.type
_entity.pdbx_description
1 polymer ?
#
loop_
_entity_poly.entity_id
_entity_poly.type
_entity_poly.pdbx_seq_one_letter_code
_entity_poly.pdbx_strand_id
1 'polypeptide(L)'
;MLGGSQENNKRASTQNVAGIVGLSKALVLAQKKLELEMDLQTKLRNRLLTEIPKIIDGVHINGHLEKRLPNNAHFSFEKVDGESLLMSLDMEGFAASMGSACSAGSMSISHVLKAIDLDEDLARGSLRVTIGRWTTSEHIDLLLEKLPGIIKSLRI
;
A
#
# COMPACT_ATOMS: atom_id res chain seq x y z
N MET A 1 32.06 -2.03 -22.69
CA MET A 1 32.06 -3.50 -22.89
C MET A 1 30.59 -3.92 -23.00
N LEU A 2 30.14 -4.35 -24.18
CA LEU A 2 28.82 -4.97 -24.35
C LEU A 2 28.95 -6.40 -23.80
N GLY A 3 28.01 -6.84 -22.95
CA GLY A 3 28.08 -8.13 -22.27
C GLY A 3 27.85 -9.34 -23.19
N GLY A 4 27.63 -10.52 -22.60
CA GLY A 4 27.38 -11.76 -23.35
C GLY A 4 26.01 -11.83 -24.05
N SER A 5 25.79 -12.90 -24.82
CA SER A 5 24.61 -13.13 -25.67
C SER A 5 23.37 -13.68 -24.95
N GLN A 6 23.35 -13.67 -23.61
CA GLN A 6 22.22 -14.20 -22.82
C GLN A 6 20.90 -13.49 -23.17
N GLU A 7 19.78 -14.18 -22.90
CA GLU A 7 18.42 -13.69 -23.21
C GLU A 7 18.26 -13.23 -24.67
N ASN A 8 18.84 -13.98 -25.63
CA ASN A 8 18.83 -13.65 -27.06
C ASN A 8 19.41 -12.26 -27.36
N ASN A 9 20.56 -11.93 -26.76
CA ASN A 9 21.23 -10.62 -26.84
C ASN A 9 20.43 -9.44 -26.26
N LYS A 10 19.33 -9.68 -25.51
CA LYS A 10 18.51 -8.60 -24.92
C LYS A 10 18.97 -8.20 -23.53
N ARG A 11 19.54 -9.12 -22.76
CA ARG A 11 19.94 -8.90 -21.37
C ARG A 11 21.14 -9.78 -21.04
N ALA A 12 22.32 -9.18 -21.16
CA ALA A 12 23.58 -9.82 -20.85
C ALA A 12 23.73 -10.17 -19.36
N SER A 13 24.78 -10.95 -19.05
CA SER A 13 25.18 -11.45 -17.73
C SER A 13 24.59 -12.82 -17.38
N THR A 14 25.24 -13.51 -16.43
CA THR A 14 24.83 -14.82 -15.92
C THR A 14 23.37 -14.77 -15.45
N GLN A 15 22.59 -15.77 -15.86
CA GLN A 15 21.18 -15.86 -15.50
C GLN A 15 21.03 -16.11 -14.00
N ASN A 16 20.09 -15.41 -13.36
CA ASN A 16 19.71 -15.68 -11.98
C ASN A 16 18.80 -16.92 -11.94
N VAL A 17 19.39 -18.10 -12.09
CA VAL A 17 18.65 -19.38 -12.21
C VAL A 17 17.70 -19.59 -11.04
N ALA A 18 18.16 -19.36 -9.80
CA ALA A 18 17.32 -19.49 -8.61
C ALA A 18 16.13 -18.51 -8.63
N GLY A 19 16.36 -17.24 -9.00
CA GLY A 19 15.29 -16.25 -9.14
C GLY A 19 14.29 -16.59 -10.25
N ILE A 20 14.76 -17.12 -11.38
CA ILE A 20 13.91 -17.56 -12.50
C ILE A 20 13.01 -18.72 -12.07
N VAL A 21 13.58 -19.73 -11.40
CA VAL A 21 12.82 -20.87 -10.87
C VAL A 21 11.81 -20.41 -9.80
N GLY A 22 12.23 -19.52 -8.90
CA GLY A 22 11.37 -18.93 -7.88
C GLY A 22 10.20 -18.15 -8.47
N LEU A 23 10.45 -17.29 -9.46
CA LEU A 23 9.43 -16.54 -10.17
C LEU A 23 8.42 -17.47 -10.85
N SER A 24 8.91 -18.49 -11.57
CA SER A 24 8.05 -19.49 -12.23
C SER A 24 7.13 -20.19 -11.22
N LYS A 25 7.68 -20.63 -10.08
CA LYS A 25 6.88 -21.25 -9.02
C LYS A 25 5.88 -20.27 -8.40
N ALA A 26 6.28 -19.02 -8.17
CA ALA A 26 5.41 -17.98 -7.62
C ALA A 26 4.23 -17.69 -8.56
N LEU A 27 4.46 -17.59 -9.87
CA LEU A 27 3.41 -17.41 -10.88
C LEU A 27 2.41 -18.57 -10.89
N VAL A 28 2.90 -19.82 -10.86
CA VAL A 28 2.02 -21.00 -10.77
C VAL A 28 1.15 -20.96 -9.51
N LEU A 29 1.71 -20.57 -8.36
CA LEU A 29 0.97 -20.47 -7.11
C LEU A 29 -0.02 -19.30 -7.11
N ALA A 30 0.37 -18.15 -7.67
CA ALA A 30 -0.48 -16.98 -7.79
C ALA A 30 -1.69 -17.26 -8.70
N GLN A 31 -1.47 -17.85 -9.87
CA GLN A 31 -2.54 -18.18 -10.81
C GLN A 31 -3.58 -19.13 -10.18
N LYS A 32 -3.14 -20.13 -9.41
CA LYS A 32 -4.03 -21.10 -8.74
C LYS A 32 -4.93 -20.46 -7.68
N LYS A 33 -4.51 -19.35 -7.08
CA LYS A 33 -5.20 -18.69 -5.97
C LYS A 33 -5.80 -17.34 -6.36
N LEU A 34 -5.65 -16.91 -7.61
CA LEU A 34 -5.91 -15.55 -8.06
C LEU A 34 -7.33 -15.10 -7.69
N GLU A 35 -8.36 -15.83 -8.10
CA GLU A 35 -9.75 -15.47 -7.84
C GLU A 35 -10.09 -15.44 -6.34
N LEU A 36 -9.63 -16.46 -5.60
CA LEU A 36 -9.84 -16.56 -4.15
C LEU A 36 -9.17 -15.42 -3.39
N GLU A 37 -7.92 -15.10 -3.72
CA GLU A 37 -7.18 -14.00 -3.10
C GLU A 37 -7.76 -12.65 -3.48
N MET A 38 -8.21 -12.47 -4.73
CA MET A 38 -8.90 -11.26 -5.17
C MET A 38 -10.20 -11.03 -4.39
N ASP A 39 -11.02 -12.05 -4.18
CA ASP A 39 -12.27 -11.93 -3.42
C ASP A 39 -11.99 -11.60 -1.94
N LEU A 40 -11.08 -12.32 -1.30
CA LEU A 40 -10.73 -12.09 0.11
C LEU A 40 -10.12 -10.69 0.31
N GLN A 41 -9.14 -10.30 -0.52
CA GLN A 41 -8.54 -8.97 -0.44
C GLN A 41 -9.58 -7.88 -0.68
N THR A 42 -10.48 -8.08 -1.65
CA THR A 42 -11.57 -7.14 -1.94
C THR A 42 -12.45 -6.90 -0.72
N LYS A 43 -12.85 -7.97 -0.03
CA LYS A 43 -13.69 -7.89 1.17
C LYS A 43 -13.00 -7.11 2.30
N LEU A 44 -11.75 -7.47 2.60
CA LEU A 44 -10.97 -6.79 3.64
C LEU A 44 -10.70 -5.32 3.30
N ARG A 45 -10.39 -5.03 2.04
CA ARG A 45 -10.14 -3.67 1.51
C ARG A 45 -11.41 -2.82 1.58
N ASN A 46 -12.55 -3.38 1.19
CA ASN A 46 -13.84 -2.68 1.28
C ASN A 46 -14.21 -2.36 2.74
N ARG A 47 -13.89 -3.27 3.66
CA ARG A 47 -14.08 -3.03 5.10
C ARG A 47 -13.29 -1.81 5.57
N LEU A 48 -12.00 -1.70 5.22
CA LEU A 48 -11.21 -0.51 5.54
C LEU A 48 -11.79 0.76 4.92
N LEU A 49 -12.16 0.73 3.63
CA LEU A 49 -12.73 1.89 2.93
C LEU A 49 -14.07 2.35 3.52
N THR A 50 -14.83 1.42 4.10
CA THR A 50 -16.15 1.70 4.66
C THR A 50 -16.05 2.15 6.12
N GLU A 51 -15.19 1.52 6.92
CA GLU A 51 -15.16 1.74 8.36
C GLU A 51 -14.29 2.94 8.77
N ILE A 52 -13.13 3.15 8.14
CA ILE A 52 -12.21 4.26 8.51
C ILE A 52 -12.91 5.62 8.45
N PRO A 53 -13.65 5.99 7.37
CA PRO A 53 -14.35 7.28 7.32
C PRO A 53 -15.49 7.43 8.33
N LYS A 54 -15.98 6.33 8.94
CA LYS A 54 -17.02 6.38 9.98
C LYS A 54 -16.46 6.66 11.37
N ILE A 55 -15.21 6.25 11.61
CA ILE A 55 -14.59 6.28 12.95
C ILE A 55 -13.56 7.40 13.10
N ILE A 56 -13.15 8.04 12.00
CA ILE A 56 -12.20 9.15 11.96
C ILE A 56 -12.77 10.25 11.06
N ASP A 57 -12.85 11.47 11.59
CA ASP A 57 -13.29 12.65 10.81
C ASP A 57 -12.21 13.11 9.81
N GLY A 58 -12.56 13.92 8.79
CA GLY A 58 -11.56 14.52 7.89
C GLY A 58 -10.73 13.48 7.11
N VAL A 59 -11.34 12.33 6.79
CA VAL A 59 -10.74 11.27 5.98
C VAL A 59 -11.15 11.43 4.53
N HIS A 60 -10.17 11.38 3.64
CA HIS A 60 -10.36 11.40 2.20
C HIS A 60 -9.88 10.08 1.61
N ILE A 61 -10.72 9.45 0.78
CA ILE A 61 -10.32 8.23 0.06
C ILE A 61 -9.66 8.64 -1.25
N ASN A 62 -8.42 8.22 -1.44
CA ASN A 62 -7.63 8.52 -2.62
C ASN A 62 -7.86 7.46 -3.70
N GLY A 63 -8.24 7.90 -4.91
CA GLY A 63 -8.52 7.05 -6.08
C GLY A 63 -9.94 6.51 -6.14
N HIS A 64 -10.31 5.93 -7.29
CA HIS A 64 -11.68 5.49 -7.58
C HIS A 64 -12.19 4.44 -6.56
N LEU A 65 -13.48 4.50 -6.18
CA LEU A 65 -14.08 3.56 -5.23
C LEU A 65 -14.26 2.15 -5.82
N GLU A 66 -14.80 2.07 -7.04
CA GLU A 66 -15.06 0.79 -7.73
C GLU A 66 -13.90 0.29 -8.60
N LYS A 67 -13.35 1.14 -9.49
CA LYS A 67 -12.25 0.80 -10.41
C LYS A 67 -10.90 0.81 -9.69
N ARG A 68 -10.71 -0.15 -8.79
CA ARG A 68 -9.61 -0.20 -7.84
C ARG A 68 -9.06 -1.61 -7.68
N LEU A 69 -7.74 -1.72 -7.53
CA LEU A 69 -7.09 -2.99 -7.25
C LEU A 69 -7.63 -3.63 -5.96
N PRO A 70 -7.92 -4.95 -5.96
CA PRO A 70 -8.51 -5.68 -4.83
C PRO A 70 -7.90 -5.42 -3.46
N ASN A 71 -6.60 -5.16 -3.42
CA ASN A 71 -5.82 -5.03 -2.19
C ASN A 71 -5.48 -3.59 -1.79
N ASN A 72 -5.86 -2.57 -2.56
CA ASN A 72 -5.41 -1.20 -2.32
C ASN A 72 -6.44 -0.39 -1.51
N ALA A 73 -6.06 0.04 -0.30
CA ALA A 73 -6.78 1.05 0.46
C ALA A 73 -5.86 2.25 0.66
N HIS A 74 -6.27 3.42 0.18
CA HIS A 74 -5.47 4.63 0.21
C HIS A 74 -6.32 5.77 0.74
N PHE A 75 -5.81 6.42 1.77
CA PHE A 75 -6.47 7.49 2.51
C PHE A 75 -5.57 8.72 2.58
N SER A 76 -6.18 9.84 2.92
CA SER A 76 -5.52 11.05 3.39
C SER A 76 -6.29 11.55 4.61
N PHE A 77 -5.56 11.96 5.64
CA PHE A 77 -6.11 12.47 6.89
C PHE A 77 -5.77 13.95 7.02
N GLU A 78 -6.79 14.78 7.25
CA GLU A 78 -6.58 16.20 7.51
C GLU A 78 -5.76 16.42 8.78
N LYS A 79 -4.85 17.41 8.72
CA LYS A 79 -4.02 17.85 9.86
C LYS A 79 -3.17 16.74 10.49
N VAL A 80 -2.77 15.76 9.69
CA VAL A 80 -1.87 14.68 10.09
C VAL A 80 -0.64 14.72 9.20
N ASP A 81 0.54 14.63 9.81
CA ASP A 81 1.78 14.37 9.10
C ASP A 81 1.92 12.86 8.85
N GLY A 82 2.08 12.45 7.59
CA GLY A 82 2.14 11.05 7.23
C GLY A 82 3.37 10.33 7.77
N GLU A 83 4.52 11.01 7.92
CA GLU A 83 5.76 10.37 8.39
C GLU A 83 5.60 9.95 9.85
N SER A 84 5.07 10.88 10.65
CA SER A 84 4.69 10.64 12.03
C SER A 84 3.66 9.51 12.15
N LEU A 85 2.66 9.47 11.26
CA LEU A 85 1.67 8.39 11.20
C LEU A 85 2.31 7.02 10.92
N LEU A 86 3.22 6.93 9.95
CA LEU A 86 3.92 5.68 9.65
C LEU A 86 4.79 5.22 10.83
N MET A 87 5.47 6.15 11.51
CA MET A 87 6.25 5.83 12.70
C MET A 87 5.36 5.31 13.85
N SER A 88 4.21 5.95 14.09
CA SER A 88 3.26 5.49 15.11
C SER A 88 2.66 4.12 14.78
N LEU A 89 2.38 3.84 13.50
CA LEU A 89 1.92 2.53 13.05
C LEU A 89 3.00 1.45 13.23
N ASP A 90 4.26 1.76 12.94
CA ASP A 90 5.39 0.84 13.12
C ASP A 90 5.59 0.47 14.60
N MET A 91 5.48 1.44 15.51
CA MET A 91 5.53 1.19 16.96
C MET A 91 4.40 0.27 17.45
N GLU A 92 3.24 0.27 16.78
CA GLU A 92 2.11 -0.62 17.05
C GLU A 92 2.20 -1.94 16.24
N GLY A 93 3.27 -2.16 15.48
CA GLY A 93 3.54 -3.39 14.73
C GLY A 93 2.90 -3.46 13.34
N PHE A 94 2.46 -2.33 12.78
CA PHE A 94 1.85 -2.27 11.44
C PHE A 94 2.84 -1.79 10.38
N ALA A 95 2.92 -2.54 9.28
CA ALA A 95 3.64 -2.12 8.07
C ALA A 95 2.67 -1.42 7.09
N ALA A 96 2.96 -0.15 6.76
CA ALA A 96 2.19 0.64 5.79
C ALA A 96 3.12 1.55 4.97
N SER A 97 2.53 2.36 4.07
CA SER A 97 3.26 3.28 3.19
C SER A 97 2.46 4.57 3.01
N MET A 98 3.10 5.68 2.64
CA MET A 98 2.45 6.99 2.43
C MET A 98 2.47 7.43 0.97
N GLY A 99 3.54 7.09 0.21
CA GLY A 99 3.76 7.62 -1.15
C GLY A 99 3.96 6.56 -2.24
N SER A 100 4.15 7.03 -3.48
CA SER A 100 4.24 6.19 -4.68
C SER A 100 5.55 5.42 -4.87
N ALA A 101 6.57 5.61 -4.03
CA ALA A 101 7.80 4.82 -4.04
C ALA A 101 8.54 5.00 -2.70
N CYS A 102 9.51 4.14 -2.39
CA CYS A 102 10.47 4.35 -1.30
C CYS A 102 11.16 5.71 -1.47
N SER A 103 10.60 6.77 -0.90
CA SER A 103 11.22 8.08 -0.78
C SER A 103 12.24 8.04 0.34
N ALA A 104 13.22 7.14 0.23
CA ALA A 104 14.43 7.18 1.03
C ALA A 104 15.20 8.45 0.61
N GLY A 105 14.92 9.57 1.29
CA GLY A 105 15.68 10.81 1.16
C GLY A 105 15.01 12.01 0.49
N SER A 106 13.73 11.94 0.09
CA SER A 106 13.02 13.14 -0.42
C SER A 106 11.66 13.31 0.24
N MET A 107 11.47 14.40 1.00
CA MET A 107 10.18 14.90 1.52
C MET A 107 9.26 15.41 0.38
N SER A 108 9.22 14.71 -0.75
CA SER A 108 8.39 15.12 -1.89
C SER A 108 7.06 14.38 -1.84
N ILE A 109 5.97 15.17 -1.89
CA ILE A 109 4.61 14.66 -2.02
C ILE A 109 4.54 13.76 -3.27
N SER A 110 3.81 12.65 -3.15
CA SER A 110 3.57 11.72 -4.24
C SER A 110 3.12 12.43 -5.52
N HIS A 111 3.90 12.29 -6.60
CA HIS A 111 3.54 12.85 -7.91
C HIS A 111 2.20 12.31 -8.43
N VAL A 112 1.79 11.11 -8.00
CA VAL A 112 0.48 10.53 -8.32
C VAL A 112 -0.65 11.27 -7.61
N LEU A 113 -0.47 11.66 -6.34
CA LEU A 113 -1.47 12.43 -5.61
C LEU A 113 -1.61 13.85 -6.18
N LYS A 114 -0.49 14.45 -6.60
CA LYS A 114 -0.52 15.72 -7.34
C LYS A 114 -1.25 15.60 -8.68
N ALA A 115 -1.05 14.49 -9.40
CA ALA A 115 -1.68 14.27 -10.71
C ALA A 115 -3.20 14.08 -10.64
N ILE A 116 -3.75 13.71 -9.47
CA ILE A 116 -5.20 13.65 -9.23
C ILE A 116 -5.74 14.92 -8.55
N ASP A 117 -4.94 15.98 -8.54
CA ASP A 117 -5.28 17.30 -7.99
C ASP A 117 -5.63 17.27 -6.49
N LEU A 118 -4.96 16.40 -5.74
CA LEU A 118 -5.07 16.39 -4.29
C LEU A 118 -4.28 17.56 -3.70
N ASP A 119 -4.91 18.32 -2.81
CA ASP A 119 -4.29 19.39 -2.05
C ASP A 119 -2.99 18.93 -1.37
N GLU A 120 -1.96 19.79 -1.36
CA GLU A 120 -0.63 19.41 -0.88
C GLU A 120 -0.61 19.07 0.61
N ASP A 121 -1.37 19.81 1.43
CA ASP A 121 -1.44 19.55 2.87
C ASP A 121 -2.21 18.25 3.15
N LEU A 122 -3.26 17.97 2.39
CA LEU A 122 -3.97 16.71 2.47
C LEU A 122 -3.14 15.52 1.95
N ALA A 123 -2.29 15.75 0.95
CA ALA A 123 -1.41 14.73 0.39
C ALA A 123 -0.28 14.34 1.36
N ARG A 124 0.15 15.24 2.25
CA ARG A 124 1.13 14.95 3.33
C ARG A 124 0.58 13.95 4.34
N GLY A 125 -0.71 14.01 4.66
CA GLY A 125 -1.38 13.09 5.58
C GLY A 125 -1.80 11.76 4.95
N SER A 126 -1.14 11.31 3.88
CA SER A 126 -1.56 10.12 3.15
C SER A 126 -1.16 8.80 3.82
N LEU A 127 -2.02 7.79 3.68
CA LEU A 127 -1.76 6.43 4.15
C LEU A 127 -2.27 5.42 3.13
N ARG A 128 -1.36 4.59 2.64
CA ARG A 128 -1.61 3.44 1.78
C ARG A 128 -1.42 2.15 2.56
N VAL A 129 -2.53 1.45 2.76
CA VAL A 129 -2.58 0.09 3.27
C VAL A 129 -2.79 -0.86 2.09
N THR A 130 -1.88 -1.82 1.93
CA THR A 130 -1.97 -2.83 0.85
C THR A 130 -2.15 -4.21 1.46
N ILE A 131 -3.26 -4.87 1.13
CA ILE A 131 -3.65 -6.15 1.70
C ILE A 131 -2.89 -7.30 1.01
N GLY A 132 -2.30 -8.17 1.81
CA GLY A 132 -1.52 -9.32 1.33
C GLY A 132 -2.29 -10.63 1.41
N ARG A 133 -1.69 -11.68 0.87
CA ARG A 133 -2.15 -13.07 0.99
C ARG A 133 -2.37 -13.54 2.43
N TRP A 134 -1.60 -12.98 3.37
CA TRP A 134 -1.59 -13.37 4.79
C TRP A 134 -2.33 -12.39 5.69
N THR A 135 -2.97 -11.36 5.12
CA THR A 135 -3.81 -10.47 5.90
C THR A 135 -5.10 -11.19 6.28
N THR A 136 -5.49 -11.10 7.54
CA THR A 136 -6.70 -11.72 8.07
C THR A 136 -7.66 -10.64 8.56
N SER A 137 -8.90 -11.03 8.89
CA SER A 137 -9.89 -10.12 9.46
C SER A 137 -9.42 -9.52 10.79
N GLU A 138 -8.69 -10.30 11.60
CA GLU A 138 -8.16 -9.88 12.89
C GLU A 138 -7.10 -8.78 12.74
N HIS A 139 -6.26 -8.85 11.70
CA HIS A 139 -5.33 -7.75 11.38
C HIS A 139 -6.09 -6.47 11.00
N ILE A 140 -7.21 -6.58 10.29
CA ILE A 140 -8.08 -5.43 9.97
C ILE A 140 -8.75 -4.89 11.23
N ASP A 141 -9.21 -5.76 12.11
CA ASP A 141 -9.84 -5.38 13.39
C ASP A 141 -8.88 -4.59 14.27
N LEU A 142 -7.66 -5.10 14.45
CA LEU A 142 -6.64 -4.43 15.24
C LEU A 142 -6.28 -3.05 14.65
N LEU A 143 -6.19 -2.95 13.32
CA LEU A 143 -5.92 -1.67 12.67
C LEU A 143 -7.07 -0.68 12.91
N LEU A 144 -8.33 -1.11 12.75
CA LEU A 144 -9.51 -0.27 12.98
C LEU A 144 -9.64 0.16 14.45
N GLU A 145 -9.21 -0.67 15.39
CA GLU A 145 -9.17 -0.35 16.82
C GLU A 145 -8.13 0.73 17.14
N LYS A 146 -6.92 0.58 16.60
CA LYS A 146 -5.76 1.42 16.97
C LYS A 146 -5.69 2.74 16.21
N LEU A 147 -6.05 2.74 14.92
CA LEU A 147 -5.87 3.88 14.04
C LEU A 147 -6.53 5.18 14.54
N PRO A 148 -7.75 5.19 15.10
CA PRO A 148 -8.37 6.42 15.59
C PRO A 148 -7.57 7.08 16.73
N GLY A 149 -7.01 6.28 17.64
CA GLY A 149 -6.17 6.77 18.73
C GLY A 149 -4.87 7.40 18.22
N ILE A 150 -4.23 6.72 17.26
CA ILE A 150 -3.02 7.23 16.60
C ILE A 150 -3.31 8.57 15.91
N ILE A 151 -4.33 8.61 15.05
CA ILE A 151 -4.71 9.83 14.32
C ILE A 151 -5.03 10.97 15.29
N LYS A 152 -5.78 10.71 16.36
CA LYS A 152 -6.11 11.73 17.37
C LYS A 152 -4.87 12.30 18.05
N SER A 153 -3.86 11.47 18.33
CA SER A 153 -2.61 11.92 18.97
C SER A 153 -1.74 12.80 18.07
N LEU A 154 -1.89 12.68 16.75
CA LEU A 154 -1.10 13.39 15.75
C LEU A 154 -1.76 14.67 15.21
N ARG A 155 -3.05 14.88 15.50
CA ARG A 155 -3.78 16.07 15.05
C ARG A 155 -3.30 17.32 15.78
N ILE A 156 -2.99 18.35 14.98
CA ILE A 156 -2.62 19.70 15.43
C ILE A 156 -3.87 20.61 15.42
#